data_AF-A0A3D3GC10-F1
#
_entry.id   AF-A0A3D3GC10-F1
#
_cell.length_a   1.000
_cell.length_b   1.000
_cell.length_c   1.000
_cell.angle_alpha   90.00
_cell.angle_beta   90.00
_cell.angle_gamma   90.00
#
_symmetry.space_group_name_H-M   'P 1'
#
loop_
_entity.id
_entity.type
_entity.pdbx_description
1 polymer ?
#
loop_
_entity_poly.entity_id
_entity_poly.type
_entity_poly.pdbx_seq_one_letter_code
_entity_poly.pdbx_strand_id
1 'polypeptide(L)'
;MECPRCGTPVNNDKSEAQCSNCGLRLKQDTVSKPIAIISDYFSELRTIIFSPTGYFRKMPGGLRGGRITRALGFAIATHWLGAVVGYFWRALGSGAFQGYFQRLVAFFAPDAGSIRQLGGDALKQSEVRDHLMNWFFGMGSVIADPFLTLASIFFTAVFVYIGARILVPSDRTSVTDITFESAVKIVAYGMSPSIFAVIPGLGTVISTVGIALVTIIGAREVYHIGTGRAVVIALFPKFLILGMILIGVLVFTASVLSFLFSFF
;
A
#
# COMPACT_ATOMS: atom_id res chain seq x y z
N MET A 1 27.09 -8.73 16.44
CA MET A 1 26.35 -8.33 15.23
C MET A 1 27.32 -8.34 14.07
N GLU A 2 26.94 -8.67 12.82
CA GLU A 2 27.89 -8.61 11.69
C GLU A 2 28.00 -7.19 11.13
N CYS A 3 29.20 -6.77 10.74
CA CYS A 3 29.39 -5.46 10.12
C CYS A 3 28.75 -5.45 8.72
N PRO A 4 27.85 -4.51 8.39
CA PRO A 4 27.16 -4.50 7.10
C PRO A 4 28.08 -4.24 5.91
N ARG A 5 29.32 -3.77 6.15
CA ARG A 5 30.29 -3.48 5.10
C ARG A 5 31.20 -4.66 4.78
N CYS A 6 31.61 -5.44 5.78
CA CYS A 6 32.63 -6.48 5.62
C CYS A 6 32.23 -7.85 6.19
N GLY A 7 31.05 -8.00 6.78
CA GLY A 7 30.55 -9.27 7.33
C GLY A 7 31.23 -9.75 8.61
N THR A 8 32.28 -9.08 9.11
CA THR A 8 32.97 -9.53 10.33
C THR A 8 32.09 -9.37 11.56
N PRO A 9 32.07 -10.35 12.48
CA PRO A 9 31.34 -10.22 13.75
C PRO A 9 31.97 -9.11 14.60
N VAL A 10 31.13 -8.21 15.08
CA VAL A 10 31.50 -7.07 15.91
C VAL A 10 31.11 -7.35 17.35
N ASN A 11 32.09 -7.20 18.24
CA ASN A 11 31.97 -7.47 19.67
C ASN A 11 31.31 -6.28 20.36
N ASN A 12 30.21 -6.51 21.09
CA ASN A 12 29.32 -5.45 21.58
C ASN A 12 29.78 -4.80 22.90
N ASP A 13 30.91 -5.22 23.48
CA ASP A 13 31.32 -4.82 24.83
C ASP A 13 31.83 -3.38 24.96
N LYS A 14 31.93 -2.62 23.86
CA LYS A 14 32.36 -1.21 23.91
C LYS A 14 31.31 -0.32 23.25
N SER A 15 30.88 0.70 23.99
CA SER A 15 29.91 1.74 23.63
C SER A 15 30.28 2.58 22.38
N GLU A 16 31.45 2.35 21.79
CA GLU A 16 31.83 2.81 20.46
C GLU A 16 32.23 1.61 19.60
N ALA A 17 31.24 0.91 19.05
CA ALA A 17 31.48 -0.25 18.19
C ALA A 17 31.99 0.19 16.81
N GLN A 18 33.25 0.62 16.74
CA GLN A 18 33.98 0.74 15.48
C GLN A 18 34.39 -0.66 15.02
N CYS A 19 34.02 -1.04 13.79
CA CYS A 19 34.40 -2.34 13.25
C CYS A 19 35.93 -2.44 13.12
N SER A 20 36.54 -3.42 13.80
CA SER A 20 37.99 -3.61 13.84
C SER A 20 38.62 -3.85 12.46
N ASN A 21 37.86 -4.39 11.52
CA ASN A 21 38.36 -4.75 10.19
C ASN A 21 38.27 -3.59 9.19
N CYS A 22 37.14 -2.87 9.14
CA CYS A 22 36.90 -1.85 8.11
C CYS A 22 36.85 -0.41 8.66
N GLY A 23 37.01 -0.22 9.96
CA GLY A 23 36.97 1.08 10.63
C GLY A 23 35.59 1.76 10.63
N LEU A 24 34.53 1.07 10.18
CA LEU A 24 33.18 1.64 10.15
C LEU A 24 32.67 1.83 11.58
N ARG A 25 32.41 3.07 11.99
CA ARG A 25 31.69 3.37 13.23
C ARG A 25 30.25 2.90 13.09
N LEU A 26 29.87 1.86 13.81
CA LEU A 26 28.48 1.43 13.89
C LEU A 26 27.79 2.40 14.83
N LYS A 27 26.90 3.23 14.26
CA LYS A 27 26.01 4.05 15.06
C LYS A 27 25.15 3.07 15.87
N GLN A 28 25.35 3.02 17.19
CA GLN A 28 24.42 2.31 18.06
C GLN A 28 23.04 2.88 17.77
N ASP A 29 22.07 2.01 17.52
CA ASP A 29 20.66 2.39 17.44
C ASP A 29 20.25 2.90 18.83
N THR A 30 20.59 4.15 19.15
CA THR A 30 20.07 4.85 20.32
C THR A 30 18.56 4.78 20.18
N VAL A 31 17.90 4.12 21.14
CA VAL A 31 16.45 3.99 21.22
C VAL A 31 15.82 5.32 20.84
N SER A 32 15.28 5.38 19.62
CA SER A 32 14.82 6.61 19.01
C SER A 32 13.73 7.20 19.88
N LYS A 33 13.87 8.48 20.29
CA LYS A 33 12.76 9.19 20.94
C LYS A 33 11.52 9.10 20.04
N PRO A 34 10.30 8.93 20.57
CA PRO A 34 9.09 8.73 19.75
C PRO A 34 8.86 9.85 18.71
N ILE A 35 9.25 11.09 19.03
CA ILE A 35 9.20 12.23 18.10
C ILE A 35 10.10 12.01 16.87
N ALA A 36 11.25 11.35 17.03
CA ALA A 36 12.16 11.06 15.92
C ALA A 36 11.53 10.06 14.93
N ILE A 37 10.69 9.12 15.40
CA ILE A 37 10.05 8.12 14.54
C ILE A 37 9.11 8.79 13.53
N ILE A 38 8.29 9.75 13.98
CA ILE A 38 7.35 10.47 13.12
C ILE A 38 8.11 11.35 12.11
N SER A 39 9.14 12.07 12.57
CA SER A 39 9.99 12.89 11.72
C SER A 39 10.69 12.04 10.65
N ASP A 40 11.25 10.90 11.02
CA ASP A 40 11.93 9.97 10.12
C ASP A 40 10.95 9.42 9.08
N TYR A 41 9.73 9.07 9.49
CA TYR A 41 8.66 8.64 8.58
C TYR A 41 8.33 9.69 7.52
N PHE A 42 8.08 10.94 7.92
CA PHE A 42 7.74 12.00 6.96
C PHE A 42 8.94 12.40 6.08
N SER A 43 10.15 12.35 6.63
CA SER A 43 11.39 12.57 5.86
C SER A 43 11.57 11.49 4.79
N GLU A 44 11.35 10.22 5.15
CA GLU A 44 11.38 9.08 4.23
C GLU A 44 10.29 9.19 3.17
N LEU A 45 9.05 9.48 3.56
CA LEU A 45 7.91 9.70 2.66
C LEU A 45 8.20 10.81 1.64
N ARG A 46 8.69 11.96 2.12
CA ARG A 46 9.08 13.09 1.27
C ARG A 46 10.17 12.68 0.28
N THR A 47 11.18 11.96 0.73
CA THR A 47 12.30 11.52 -0.11
C THR A 47 11.82 10.58 -1.22
N ILE A 48 10.94 9.62 -0.90
CA ILE A 48 10.39 8.69 -1.89
C ILE A 48 9.52 9.42 -2.92
N ILE A 49 8.67 10.36 -2.48
CA ILE A 49 7.76 11.09 -3.39
C ILE A 49 8.52 12.02 -4.34
N PHE A 50 9.48 12.80 -3.82
CA PHE A 50 10.14 13.85 -4.61
C PHE A 50 11.45 13.40 -5.27
N SER A 51 12.05 12.32 -4.80
CA SER A 51 13.33 11.80 -5.31
C SER A 51 13.39 10.27 -5.32
N PRO A 52 12.39 9.59 -5.92
CA PRO A 52 12.27 8.12 -5.89
C PRO A 52 13.52 7.43 -6.42
N THR A 53 14.11 7.93 -7.51
CA THR A 53 15.34 7.38 -8.11
C THR A 53 16.50 7.36 -7.12
N GLY A 54 16.72 8.47 -6.42
CA GLY A 54 17.78 8.59 -5.43
C GLY A 54 17.55 7.70 -4.21
N TYR A 55 16.28 7.58 -3.78
CA TYR A 55 15.89 6.72 -2.68
C TYR A 55 16.13 5.24 -3.00
N PHE A 56 15.59 4.74 -4.11
CA PHE A 56 15.70 3.33 -4.50
C PHE A 56 17.14 2.92 -4.81
N ARG A 57 17.95 3.83 -5.38
CA ARG A 57 19.39 3.60 -5.59
C ARG A 57 20.17 3.49 -4.28
N LYS A 58 19.74 4.19 -3.22
CA LYS A 58 20.38 4.20 -1.89
C LYS A 58 19.63 3.38 -0.85
N MET A 59 18.72 2.48 -1.28
CA MET A 59 17.71 1.89 -0.40
C MET A 59 18.33 1.39 0.93
N PRO A 60 17.82 1.87 2.08
CA PRO A 60 18.45 1.61 3.38
C PRO A 60 18.48 0.11 3.69
N GLY A 61 19.67 -0.37 4.08
CA GLY A 61 19.93 -1.79 4.37
C GLY A 61 20.25 -2.66 3.15
N GLY A 62 20.40 -2.07 1.97
CA GLY A 62 20.74 -2.79 0.74
C GLY A 62 19.69 -3.85 0.34
N LEU A 63 20.01 -4.59 -0.71
CA LEU A 63 19.19 -5.71 -1.21
C LEU A 63 19.12 -6.90 -0.25
N ARG A 64 20.12 -7.03 0.64
CA ARG A 64 20.27 -8.11 1.62
C ARG A 64 20.48 -7.49 3.00
N GLY A 65 19.51 -7.66 3.91
CA GLY A 65 19.70 -7.37 5.34
C GLY A 65 19.00 -6.13 5.87
N GLY A 66 18.25 -5.39 5.05
CA GLY A 66 17.33 -4.36 5.54
C GLY A 66 16.08 -4.99 6.17
N ARG A 67 15.66 -4.52 7.36
CA ARG A 67 14.46 -5.03 8.04
C ARG A 67 13.19 -4.86 7.18
N ILE A 68 12.68 -5.94 6.57
CA ILE A 68 11.41 -5.98 5.82
C ILE A 68 10.27 -5.34 6.63
N THR A 69 10.27 -5.57 7.94
CA THR A 69 9.31 -5.01 8.89
C THR A 69 9.20 -3.48 8.79
N ARG A 70 10.30 -2.76 8.54
CA ARG A 70 10.28 -1.30 8.38
C ARG A 70 9.53 -0.89 7.11
N ALA A 71 9.81 -1.55 6.00
CA ALA A 71 9.15 -1.28 4.73
C ALA A 71 7.64 -1.58 4.81
N LEU A 72 7.28 -2.73 5.38
CA LEU A 72 5.87 -3.09 5.60
C LEU A 72 5.15 -2.13 6.54
N GLY A 73 5.77 -1.77 7.68
CA GLY A 73 5.21 -0.80 8.61
C GLY A 73 5.00 0.58 7.96
N PHE A 74 5.96 1.03 7.16
CA PHE A 74 5.85 2.26 6.37
C PHE A 74 4.67 2.20 5.38
N ALA A 75 4.53 1.11 4.64
CA ALA A 75 3.46 0.93 3.66
C ALA A 75 2.08 0.90 4.31
N ILE A 76 1.92 0.13 5.40
CA ILE A 76 0.68 0.07 6.17
C ILE A 76 0.30 1.46 6.70
N ALA A 77 1.25 2.16 7.35
CA ALA A 77 0.99 3.48 7.90
C ALA A 77 0.56 4.48 6.83
N THR A 78 1.23 4.48 5.67
CA THR A 78 0.92 5.41 4.57
C THR A 78 -0.40 5.10 3.91
N HIS A 79 -0.66 3.83 3.60
CA HIS A 79 -1.91 3.39 2.98
C HIS A 79 -3.10 3.65 3.91
N TRP A 80 -2.97 3.27 5.18
CA TRP A 80 -4.03 3.46 6.17
C TRP A 80 -4.34 4.94 6.40
N LEU A 81 -3.32 5.80 6.49
CA LEU A 81 -3.52 7.25 6.61
C LEU A 81 -4.28 7.81 5.40
N GLY A 82 -3.92 7.38 4.18
CA GLY A 82 -4.66 7.71 2.96
C GLY A 82 -6.11 7.20 2.97
N ALA A 83 -6.34 5.98 3.45
CA ALA A 83 -7.65 5.36 3.53
C ALA A 83 -8.56 6.05 4.55
N VAL A 84 -8.05 6.40 5.73
CA VAL A 84 -8.79 7.13 6.78
C VAL A 84 -9.24 8.48 6.26
N VAL A 85 -8.34 9.25 5.64
CA VAL A 85 -8.70 10.58 5.12
C VAL A 85 -9.62 10.46 3.90
N GLY A 86 -9.39 9.49 3.01
CA GLY A 86 -10.29 9.22 1.89
C GLY A 86 -11.68 8.76 2.33
N TYR A 87 -11.80 8.02 3.42
CA TYR A 87 -13.08 7.68 4.05
C TYR A 87 -13.77 8.92 4.61
N PHE A 88 -13.02 9.77 5.33
CA PHE A 88 -13.52 11.05 5.83
C PHE A 88 -14.12 11.91 4.71
N TRP A 89 -13.43 12.05 3.57
CA TRP A 89 -13.97 12.79 2.42
C TRP A 89 -15.22 12.17 1.82
N ARG A 90 -15.27 10.84 1.69
CA ARG A 90 -16.47 10.14 1.20
C ARG A 90 -17.64 10.33 2.15
N ALA A 91 -17.40 10.29 3.46
CA ALA A 91 -18.42 10.51 4.48
C ALA A 91 -18.96 11.95 4.44
N LEU A 92 -18.09 12.95 4.23
CA LEU A 92 -18.49 14.33 4.03
C LEU A 92 -19.30 14.53 2.74
N GLY A 93 -18.90 13.88 1.64
CA GLY A 93 -19.55 14.04 0.34
C GLY A 93 -20.83 13.24 0.12
N SER A 94 -21.06 12.15 0.87
CA SER A 94 -22.16 11.19 0.59
C SER A 94 -23.54 11.60 1.13
N GLY A 95 -23.73 12.83 1.61
CA GLY A 95 -24.99 13.27 2.22
C GLY A 95 -25.31 12.60 3.57
N ALA A 96 -24.59 11.55 3.98
CA ALA A 96 -24.69 10.96 5.32
C ALA A 96 -24.30 11.98 6.41
N PHE A 97 -23.31 12.83 6.13
CA PHE A 97 -22.99 13.98 6.98
C PHE A 97 -24.16 14.97 7.07
N GLN A 98 -24.90 15.19 5.99
CA GLN A 98 -26.06 16.09 5.98
C GLN A 98 -27.18 15.57 6.91
N GLY A 99 -27.41 14.25 6.94
CA GLY A 99 -28.34 13.63 7.89
C GLY A 99 -27.87 13.69 9.35
N TYR A 100 -26.57 13.44 9.61
CA TYR A 100 -26.02 13.55 10.97
C TYR A 100 -26.00 15.00 11.48
N PHE A 101 -25.62 15.94 10.61
CA PHE A 101 -25.64 17.37 10.88
C PHE A 101 -27.07 17.86 11.15
N GLN A 102 -28.06 17.43 10.36
CA GLN A 102 -29.47 17.73 10.64
C GLN A 102 -29.92 17.20 12.00
N ARG A 103 -29.50 16.00 12.42
CA ARG A 103 -29.80 15.47 13.77
C ARG A 103 -29.11 16.26 14.87
N LEU A 104 -27.86 16.66 14.65
CA LEU A 104 -27.09 17.46 15.60
C LEU A 104 -27.72 18.87 15.73
N VAL A 105 -28.10 19.49 14.62
CA VAL A 105 -28.86 20.76 14.61
C VAL A 105 -30.22 20.59 15.29
N ALA A 106 -30.95 19.50 15.06
CA ALA A 106 -32.21 19.22 15.74
C ALA A 106 -32.05 19.01 17.26
N PHE A 107 -30.92 18.46 17.72
CA PHE A 107 -30.59 18.39 19.15
C PHE A 107 -30.41 19.78 19.78
N PHE A 108 -29.83 20.73 19.03
CA PHE A 108 -29.66 22.12 19.48
C PHE A 108 -30.88 23.01 19.19
N ALA A 109 -31.84 22.57 18.37
CA ALA A 109 -33.05 23.30 17.99
C ALA A 109 -34.32 22.41 18.14
N PRO A 110 -34.73 22.12 19.40
CA PRO A 110 -35.76 21.11 19.69
C PRO A 110 -37.19 21.44 19.20
N ASP A 111 -37.50 22.70 18.87
CA ASP A 111 -38.90 23.14 18.63
C ASP A 111 -39.41 23.00 17.17
N ALA A 112 -38.65 22.40 16.25
CA ALA A 112 -38.97 22.47 14.80
C ALA A 112 -39.69 21.26 14.17
N GLY A 113 -40.04 20.17 14.88
CA GLY A 113 -40.24 18.87 14.19
C GLY A 113 -41.31 17.88 14.66
N SER A 114 -42.38 18.27 15.35
CA SER A 114 -43.31 17.33 16.02
C SER A 114 -44.33 16.55 15.12
N ILE A 115 -44.22 16.51 13.79
CA ILE A 115 -45.34 16.05 12.92
C ILE A 115 -45.23 14.59 12.37
N ARG A 116 -44.19 13.79 12.63
CA ARG A 116 -43.98 12.51 11.87
C ARG A 116 -44.12 11.18 12.62
N GLN A 117 -44.73 11.14 13.80
CA GLN A 117 -44.68 9.94 14.67
C GLN A 117 -45.97 9.12 14.65
N LEU A 118 -46.32 8.44 13.55
CA LEU A 118 -47.46 7.49 13.54
C LEU A 118 -47.34 6.32 12.54
N GLY A 119 -46.19 5.62 12.55
CA GLY A 119 -46.00 4.38 11.75
C GLY A 119 -44.77 3.53 12.10
N GLY A 120 -44.31 3.57 13.35
CA GLY A 120 -42.88 3.47 13.69
C GLY A 120 -42.25 2.09 13.93
N ASP A 121 -42.97 0.98 14.08
CA ASP A 121 -42.34 -0.21 14.68
C ASP A 121 -41.83 -1.28 13.68
N ALA A 122 -42.46 -1.43 12.52
CA ALA A 122 -41.95 -2.32 11.46
C ALA A 122 -40.80 -1.69 10.65
N LEU A 123 -40.76 -0.36 10.55
CA LEU A 123 -39.68 0.39 9.88
C LEU A 123 -38.41 0.50 10.73
N LYS A 124 -38.52 0.44 12.07
CA LYS A 124 -37.35 0.53 12.97
C LYS A 124 -36.37 -0.62 12.79
N GLN A 125 -36.83 -1.84 12.50
CA GLN A 125 -35.94 -2.99 12.41
C GLN A 125 -35.13 -2.98 11.10
N SER A 126 -35.73 -2.55 9.98
CA SER A 126 -34.99 -2.35 8.72
C SER A 126 -33.99 -1.21 8.83
N GLU A 127 -34.36 -0.10 9.47
CA GLU A 127 -33.42 1.02 9.69
C GLU A 127 -32.23 0.63 10.56
N VAL A 128 -32.44 -0.13 11.64
CA VAL A 128 -31.35 -0.62 12.50
C VAL A 128 -30.43 -1.56 11.73
N ARG A 129 -30.98 -2.49 10.93
CA ARG A 129 -30.18 -3.40 10.10
C ARG A 129 -29.36 -2.64 9.08
N ASP A 130 -29.96 -1.68 8.39
CA ASP A 130 -29.28 -0.90 7.36
C ASP A 130 -28.21 0.01 7.98
N HIS A 131 -28.45 0.54 9.19
CA HIS A 131 -27.44 1.31 9.92
C HIS A 131 -26.27 0.43 10.40
N LEU A 132 -26.57 -0.78 10.87
CA LEU A 132 -25.56 -1.74 11.33
C LEU A 132 -24.73 -2.26 10.15
N MET A 133 -25.37 -2.54 9.01
CA MET A 133 -24.67 -2.91 7.76
C MET A 133 -23.82 -1.74 7.25
N ASN A 134 -24.36 -0.52 7.20
CA ASN A 134 -23.59 0.65 6.76
C ASN A 134 -22.42 0.96 7.70
N TRP A 135 -22.58 0.76 9.01
CA TRP A 135 -21.49 0.89 9.97
C TRP A 135 -20.46 -0.23 9.81
N PHE A 136 -20.90 -1.48 9.68
CA PHE A 136 -20.04 -2.64 9.51
C PHE A 136 -19.23 -2.56 8.21
N PHE A 137 -19.88 -2.24 7.09
CA PHE A 137 -19.22 -2.06 5.80
C PHE A 137 -18.42 -0.75 5.74
N GLY A 138 -18.80 0.28 6.48
CA GLY A 138 -18.07 1.55 6.59
C GLY A 138 -16.82 1.44 7.46
N MET A 139 -17.01 1.30 8.77
CA MET A 139 -15.93 1.26 9.76
C MET A 139 -15.14 -0.04 9.73
N GLY A 140 -15.79 -1.17 9.45
CA GLY A 140 -15.11 -2.46 9.31
C GLY A 140 -14.11 -2.47 8.16
N SER A 141 -14.36 -1.71 7.09
CA SER A 141 -13.39 -1.56 6.00
C SER A 141 -12.09 -0.90 6.46
N VAL A 142 -12.15 0.13 7.32
CA VAL A 142 -10.97 0.84 7.84
C VAL A 142 -10.14 -0.03 8.78
N ILE A 143 -10.80 -0.90 9.55
CA ILE A 143 -10.14 -1.85 10.46
C ILE A 143 -9.52 -3.01 9.69
N ALA A 144 -10.18 -3.50 8.64
CA ALA A 144 -9.66 -4.57 7.79
C ALA A 144 -8.56 -4.10 6.83
N ASP A 145 -8.51 -2.80 6.51
CA ASP A 145 -7.61 -2.23 5.50
C ASP A 145 -6.12 -2.57 5.70
N PRO A 146 -5.54 -2.50 6.92
CA PRO A 146 -4.14 -2.90 7.13
C PRO A 146 -3.84 -4.35 6.75
N PHE A 147 -4.77 -5.26 7.04
CA PHE A 147 -4.61 -6.69 6.72
C PHE A 147 -4.77 -6.95 5.23
N LEU A 148 -5.75 -6.30 4.60
CA LEU A 148 -5.93 -6.35 3.15
C LEU A 148 -4.73 -5.72 2.41
N THR A 149 -4.15 -4.66 2.95
CA THR A 149 -2.93 -4.02 2.44
C THR A 149 -1.75 -4.98 2.53
N LEU A 150 -1.55 -5.66 3.65
CA LEU A 150 -0.51 -6.68 3.78
C LEU A 150 -0.67 -7.83 2.79
N ALA A 151 -1.88 -8.37 2.66
CA ALA A 151 -2.18 -9.41 1.68
C ALA A 151 -1.90 -8.92 0.26
N SER A 152 -2.36 -7.71 -0.08
CA SER A 152 -2.13 -7.06 -1.37
C SER A 152 -0.64 -6.86 -1.67
N ILE A 153 0.16 -6.37 -0.70
CA ILE A 153 1.61 -6.22 -0.83
C ILE A 153 2.25 -7.60 -1.08
N PHE A 154 1.87 -8.61 -0.30
CA PHE A 154 2.42 -9.96 -0.43
C PHE A 154 2.17 -10.53 -1.84
N PHE A 155 0.93 -10.54 -2.31
CA PHE A 155 0.59 -11.04 -3.65
C PHE A 155 1.28 -10.22 -4.75
N THR A 156 1.25 -8.89 -4.64
CA THR A 156 1.92 -8.00 -5.61
C THR A 156 3.42 -8.26 -5.64
N ALA A 157 4.06 -8.46 -4.48
CA ALA A 157 5.48 -8.77 -4.39
C ALA A 157 5.82 -10.14 -4.97
N VAL A 158 4.96 -11.16 -4.81
CA VAL A 158 5.14 -12.49 -5.45
C VAL A 158 5.17 -12.32 -6.97
N PHE A 159 4.24 -11.56 -7.52
CA PHE A 159 4.16 -11.31 -8.96
C PHE A 159 5.32 -10.46 -9.49
N VAL A 160 5.71 -9.41 -8.77
CA VAL A 160 6.89 -8.60 -9.10
C VAL A 160 8.15 -9.45 -9.05
N TYR A 161 8.29 -10.33 -8.06
CA TYR A 161 9.41 -11.25 -7.92
C TYR A 161 9.48 -12.24 -9.09
N ILE A 162 8.37 -12.90 -9.44
CA ILE A 162 8.29 -13.82 -10.58
C ILE A 162 8.60 -13.06 -11.89
N GLY A 163 7.97 -11.90 -12.10
CA GLY A 163 8.20 -11.08 -13.28
C GLY A 163 9.66 -10.63 -13.42
N ALA A 164 10.28 -10.20 -12.33
CA ALA A 164 11.71 -9.88 -12.30
C ALA A 164 12.56 -11.10 -12.63
N ARG A 165 12.24 -12.27 -12.07
CA ARG A 165 13.00 -13.50 -12.33
C ARG A 165 12.93 -13.96 -13.79
N ILE A 166 11.80 -13.73 -14.46
CA ILE A 166 11.61 -14.09 -15.88
C ILE A 166 12.28 -13.07 -16.81
N LEU A 167 12.17 -11.77 -16.51
CA LEU A 167 12.54 -10.69 -17.44
C LEU A 167 13.95 -10.14 -17.24
N VAL A 168 14.55 -10.36 -16.07
CA VAL A 168 15.92 -9.95 -15.80
C VAL A 168 16.85 -11.12 -16.14
N PRO A 169 17.70 -10.98 -17.17
CA PRO A 169 18.64 -12.04 -17.52
C PRO A 169 19.58 -12.26 -16.34
N SER A 170 19.76 -13.54 -15.98
CA SER A 170 20.68 -13.96 -14.93
C SER A 170 22.12 -13.86 -15.44
N ASP A 171 22.62 -12.63 -15.64
CA ASP A 171 24.03 -12.42 -15.94
C ASP A 171 24.85 -12.66 -14.67
N ARG A 172 25.76 -13.63 -14.71
CA ARG A 172 26.62 -14.05 -13.58
C ARG A 172 27.51 -12.93 -13.05
N THR A 173 27.63 -11.83 -13.79
CA THR A 173 28.43 -10.67 -13.42
C THR A 173 27.65 -9.59 -12.67
N SER A 174 26.31 -9.63 -12.69
CA SER A 174 25.48 -8.64 -11.99
C SER A 174 25.36 -8.99 -10.50
N VAL A 175 25.91 -8.14 -9.65
CA VAL A 175 25.96 -8.31 -8.18
C VAL A 175 24.56 -8.19 -7.52
N THR A 176 23.54 -7.80 -8.29
CA THR A 176 22.18 -7.61 -7.78
C THR A 176 21.38 -8.91 -7.83
N ASP A 177 21.43 -9.66 -6.74
CA ASP A 177 20.58 -10.81 -6.53
C ASP A 177 19.10 -10.39 -6.40
N ILE A 178 18.27 -10.91 -7.29
CA ILE A 178 16.81 -10.74 -7.26
C ILE A 178 16.26 -11.60 -6.12
N THR A 179 15.92 -10.96 -5.00
CA THR A 179 15.35 -11.63 -3.82
C THR A 179 13.88 -11.26 -3.65
N PHE A 180 13.08 -12.14 -3.03
CA PHE A 180 11.69 -11.81 -2.66
C PHE A 180 11.63 -10.59 -1.72
N GLU A 181 12.59 -10.46 -0.81
CA GLU A 181 12.76 -9.30 0.07
C GLU A 181 12.84 -7.98 -0.71
N SER A 182 13.60 -7.95 -1.81
CA SER A 182 13.70 -6.76 -2.66
C SER A 182 12.35 -6.38 -3.29
N ALA A 183 11.59 -7.37 -3.76
CA ALA A 183 10.27 -7.16 -4.36
C ALA A 183 9.28 -6.59 -3.33
N VAL A 184 9.28 -7.13 -2.11
CA VAL A 184 8.45 -6.62 -1.00
C VAL A 184 8.80 -5.16 -0.71
N LYS A 185 10.09 -4.81 -0.60
CA LYS A 185 10.52 -3.42 -0.34
C LYS A 185 10.10 -2.47 -1.48
N ILE A 186 10.27 -2.88 -2.73
CA ILE A 186 9.86 -2.08 -3.89
C ILE A 186 8.37 -1.78 -3.84
N VAL A 187 7.54 -2.81 -3.62
CA VAL A 187 6.07 -2.66 -3.57
C VAL A 187 5.65 -1.83 -2.35
N ALA A 188 6.22 -2.10 -1.18
CA ALA A 188 5.90 -1.41 0.06
C ALA A 188 6.22 0.09 -0.01
N TYR A 189 7.43 0.48 -0.42
CA TYR A 189 7.78 1.89 -0.61
C TYR A 189 7.09 2.50 -1.84
N GLY A 190 6.75 1.68 -2.83
CA GLY A 190 5.90 2.03 -3.97
C GLY A 190 4.50 2.51 -3.55
N MET A 191 4.01 2.11 -2.37
CA MET A 191 2.74 2.62 -1.83
C MET A 191 2.81 4.05 -1.28
N SER A 192 3.99 4.70 -1.24
CA SER A 192 4.12 6.06 -0.71
C SER A 192 3.14 7.10 -1.31
N PRO A 193 2.79 7.08 -2.62
CA PRO A 193 1.86 8.05 -3.20
C PRO A 193 0.41 7.83 -2.75
N SER A 194 0.11 6.77 -1.99
CA SER A 194 -1.20 6.58 -1.35
C SER A 194 -1.61 7.75 -0.45
N ILE A 195 -0.65 8.51 0.07
CA ILE A 195 -0.91 9.73 0.82
C ILE A 195 -1.67 10.79 0.01
N PHE A 196 -1.56 10.80 -1.33
CA PHE A 196 -2.30 11.74 -2.16
C PHE A 196 -3.81 11.50 -2.17
N ALA A 197 -4.29 10.34 -1.68
CA ALA A 197 -5.71 10.10 -1.42
C ALA A 197 -6.32 11.08 -0.40
N VAL A 198 -5.48 11.82 0.33
CA VAL A 198 -5.88 12.95 1.18
C VAL A 198 -6.52 14.08 0.37
N ILE A 199 -6.28 14.19 -0.94
CA ILE A 199 -6.86 15.23 -1.77
C ILE A 199 -8.27 14.80 -2.22
N PRO A 200 -9.34 15.55 -1.92
CA PRO A 200 -10.69 15.17 -2.32
C PRO A 200 -10.85 15.18 -3.84
N GLY A 201 -11.63 14.22 -4.36
CA GLY A 201 -11.91 14.05 -5.79
C GLY A 201 -10.77 13.41 -6.58
N LEU A 202 -9.66 14.13 -6.79
CA LEU A 202 -8.56 13.68 -7.66
C LEU A 202 -7.53 12.80 -6.96
N GLY A 203 -7.51 12.75 -5.62
CA GLY A 203 -6.46 12.10 -4.85
C GLY A 203 -6.29 10.61 -5.14
N THR A 204 -7.39 9.89 -5.41
CA THR A 204 -7.36 8.45 -5.72
C THR A 204 -6.68 8.16 -7.06
N VAL A 205 -6.95 8.98 -8.07
CA VAL A 205 -6.35 8.87 -9.41
C VAL A 205 -4.86 9.19 -9.32
N ILE A 206 -4.50 10.32 -8.66
CA ILE A 206 -3.11 10.74 -8.47
C ILE A 206 -2.33 9.67 -7.69
N SER A 207 -2.91 9.15 -6.62
CA SER A 207 -2.34 8.04 -5.83
C SER A 207 -2.09 6.81 -6.70
N THR A 208 -3.09 6.37 -7.48
CA THR A 208 -2.98 5.15 -8.31
C THR A 208 -1.87 5.27 -9.36
N VAL A 209 -1.80 6.41 -10.04
CA VAL A 209 -0.75 6.69 -11.03
C VAL A 209 0.61 6.81 -10.35
N GLY A 210 0.67 7.53 -9.22
CA GLY A 210 1.88 7.69 -8.43
C GLY A 210 2.44 6.35 -7.97
N ILE A 211 1.60 5.47 -7.40
CA ILE A 211 2.02 4.13 -6.94
C ILE A 211 2.62 3.34 -8.10
N ALA A 212 1.99 3.37 -9.28
CA ALA A 212 2.54 2.70 -10.45
C ALA A 212 3.91 3.28 -10.84
N LEU A 213 4.04 4.60 -10.94
CA LEU A 213 5.29 5.27 -11.31
C LEU A 213 6.43 5.00 -10.32
N VAL A 214 6.17 5.14 -9.02
CA VAL A 214 7.18 4.91 -7.97
C VAL A 214 7.60 3.43 -7.94
N THR A 215 6.66 2.50 -8.14
CA THR A 215 6.98 1.06 -8.23
C THR A 215 7.82 0.75 -9.48
N ILE A 216 7.52 1.37 -10.63
CA ILE A 216 8.32 1.23 -11.86
C ILE A 216 9.75 1.76 -11.66
N ILE A 217 9.89 2.94 -11.05
CA ILE A 217 11.20 3.53 -10.72
C ILE A 217 11.96 2.63 -9.74
N GLY A 218 11.27 2.08 -8.74
CA GLY A 218 11.85 1.13 -7.80
C GLY A 218 12.37 -0.13 -8.48
N ALA A 219 11.56 -0.78 -9.32
CA ALA A 219 11.99 -1.94 -10.10
C ALA A 219 13.17 -1.61 -11.04
N ARG A 220 13.14 -0.45 -11.70
CA ARG A 220 14.22 0.01 -12.58
C ARG A 220 15.55 0.18 -11.83
N GLU A 221 15.55 0.93 -10.73
CA GLU A 221 16.78 1.27 -10.01
C GLU A 221 17.29 0.10 -9.17
N VAL A 222 16.42 -0.73 -8.60
CA VAL A 222 16.81 -1.86 -7.75
C VAL A 222 17.30 -3.05 -8.58
N TYR A 223 16.70 -3.30 -9.75
CA TYR A 223 17.09 -4.41 -10.64
C TYR A 223 18.02 -3.99 -11.78
N HIS A 224 18.41 -2.71 -11.87
CA HIS A 224 19.26 -2.16 -12.93
C HIS A 224 18.83 -2.54 -14.36
N ILE A 225 17.52 -2.54 -14.60
CA ILE A 225 16.93 -2.90 -15.90
C ILE A 225 16.46 -1.67 -16.68
N GLY A 226 16.24 -1.84 -17.98
CA GLY A 226 15.63 -0.81 -18.82
C GLY A 226 14.17 -0.51 -18.42
N THR A 227 13.71 0.72 -18.68
CA THR A 227 12.37 1.20 -18.31
C THR A 227 11.25 0.30 -18.83
N GLY A 228 11.35 -0.21 -20.07
CA GLY A 228 10.32 -1.09 -20.65
C GLY A 228 10.12 -2.37 -19.84
N ARG A 229 11.22 -3.03 -19.42
CA ARG A 229 11.14 -4.23 -18.57
C ARG A 229 10.62 -3.88 -17.18
N ALA A 230 11.03 -2.74 -16.62
CA ALA A 230 10.53 -2.29 -15.32
C ALA A 230 9.02 -2.01 -15.33
N VAL A 231 8.49 -1.43 -16.41
CA VAL A 231 7.04 -1.22 -16.60
C VAL A 231 6.30 -2.55 -16.61
N VAL A 232 6.79 -3.54 -17.38
CA VAL A 232 6.16 -4.87 -17.45
C VAL A 232 6.19 -5.55 -16.08
N ILE A 233 7.31 -5.49 -15.35
CA ILE A 233 7.43 -6.11 -14.01
C ILE A 233 6.48 -5.46 -13.00
N ALA A 234 6.46 -4.12 -12.94
CA ALA A 234 5.63 -3.40 -11.98
C ALA A 234 4.13 -3.52 -12.25
N LEU A 235 3.74 -3.63 -13.52
CA LEU A 235 2.33 -3.79 -13.94
C LEU A 235 1.93 -5.26 -14.13
N PHE A 236 2.86 -6.21 -13.95
CA PHE A 236 2.61 -7.65 -14.13
C PHE A 236 1.38 -8.16 -13.38
N PRO A 237 1.15 -7.83 -12.09
CA PRO A 237 -0.06 -8.28 -11.38
C PRO A 237 -1.35 -7.79 -12.05
N LYS A 238 -1.36 -6.54 -12.54
CA LYS A 238 -2.52 -5.94 -13.21
C LYS A 238 -2.77 -6.61 -14.56
N PHE A 239 -1.72 -6.88 -15.33
CA PHE A 239 -1.84 -7.60 -16.60
C PHE A 239 -2.33 -9.04 -16.41
N LEU A 240 -1.92 -9.71 -15.34
CA LEU A 240 -2.37 -11.06 -15.05
C LEU A 240 -3.87 -11.08 -14.73
N ILE A 241 -4.35 -10.17 -13.86
CA ILE A 241 -5.77 -10.02 -13.56
C ILE A 241 -6.57 -9.70 -14.84
N LEU A 242 -6.08 -8.75 -15.64
CA LEU A 242 -6.71 -8.39 -16.93
C LEU A 242 -6.78 -9.61 -17.86
N GLY A 243 -5.71 -10.39 -17.96
CA GLY A 243 -5.64 -11.61 -18.75
C GLY A 243 -6.62 -12.69 -18.28
N MET A 244 -6.73 -12.92 -16.97
CA MET A 244 -7.72 -13.86 -16.40
C MET A 244 -9.15 -13.43 -16.70
N ILE A 245 -9.46 -12.13 -16.57
CA ILE A 245 -10.78 -11.59 -16.90
C ILE A 245 -11.07 -11.81 -18.39
N LEU A 246 -10.12 -11.46 -19.27
CA LEU A 246 -10.28 -11.63 -20.72
C LEU A 246 -10.53 -13.10 -21.11
N ILE A 247 -9.76 -14.04 -20.55
CA ILE A 247 -9.94 -15.48 -20.78
C ILE A 247 -11.30 -15.94 -20.26
N GLY A 248 -11.71 -15.50 -19.06
CA GLY A 248 -13.02 -15.84 -18.50
C GLY A 248 -14.18 -15.35 -19.37
N VAL A 249 -14.10 -14.13 -19.89
CA VAL A 249 -15.09 -13.57 -20.84
C VAL A 249 -15.11 -14.39 -22.13
N LEU A 250 -13.96 -14.73 -22.69
CA LEU A 250 -13.89 -15.55 -23.91
C LEU A 250 -14.53 -16.94 -23.70
N VAL A 251 -14.19 -17.63 -22.60
CA VAL A 251 -14.78 -18.94 -22.27
C VAL A 251 -16.29 -18.81 -22.09
N PHE A 252 -16.76 -17.80 -21.35
CA PHE A 252 -18.19 -17.57 -21.14
C PHE A 252 -18.92 -17.33 -22.48
N THR A 253 -18.38 -16.47 -23.35
CA THR A 253 -19.00 -16.22 -24.67
C THR A 253 -19.02 -17.46 -25.55
N ALA A 254 -17.96 -18.28 -25.54
CA ALA A 254 -17.92 -19.55 -26.26
C ALA A 254 -18.96 -20.54 -25.72
N SER A 255 -19.13 -20.61 -24.39
CA SER A 255 -20.15 -21.45 -23.76
C SER A 255 -21.56 -21.02 -24.11
N VAL A 256 -21.85 -19.71 -24.07
CA VAL A 256 -23.17 -19.18 -24.46
C VAL A 256 -23.43 -19.45 -25.94
N LEU A 257 -22.45 -19.23 -26.81
CA LEU A 257 -22.58 -19.49 -28.24
C LEU A 257 -22.82 -20.98 -28.51
N SER A 258 -22.08 -21.86 -27.86
CA SER A 258 -22.27 -23.31 -27.96
C SER A 258 -23.64 -23.75 -27.47
N PHE A 259 -24.15 -23.15 -26.38
CA PHE A 259 -25.47 -23.43 -25.86
C PHE A 259 -26.56 -22.98 -26.85
N LEU A 260 -26.42 -21.80 -27.45
CA LEU A 260 -27.35 -21.29 -28.47
C LEU A 260 -27.39 -22.17 -29.72
N PHE A 261 -26.24 -22.63 -30.22
CA PHE A 261 -26.19 -23.55 -31.36
C PHE A 261 -26.83 -24.91 -31.07
N SER A 262 -26.94 -25.34 -29.81
CA SER A 262 -27.63 -26.57 -29.46
C SER A 262 -29.15 -26.51 -29.60
N PHE A 263 -29.75 -25.32 -29.79
CA PHE A 263 -31.19 -25.15 -30.00
C PHE A 263 -31.59 -25.09 -31.48
N PHE A 264 -30.63 -24.93 -32.39
CA PHE A 264 -30.86 -24.86 -33.83
C PHE A 264 -30.48 -26.20 -34.47
#